data_AF-A0A963X362-F1
#
_entry.id   AF-A0A963X362-F1
#
_cell.length_a   1.000
_cell.length_b   1.000
_cell.length_c   1.000
_cell.angle_alpha   90.00
_cell.angle_beta   90.00
_cell.angle_gamma   90.00
#
_symmetry.space_group_name_H-M   'P 1'
#
loop_
_entity.id
_entity.type
_entity.pdbx_description
1 polymer ?
#
loop_
_entity_poly.entity_id
_entity_poly.type
_entity_poly.pdbx_seq_one_letter_code
_entity_poly.pdbx_strand_id
1 'polypeptide(L)'
;MKILFLHDNFPAQFGPIGEYLAKTGWDVTFGTQRAGAASPLLKVFNYKPHRENTKGVHPYAATFERAAINGQAAARVCLELKKQGYAPDVMMAHSGWGPGMYLKDVWP
;
A
#
# COMPACT_ATOMS: atom_id res chain seq x y z
N MET A 1 -1.40 15.13 10.78
CA MET A 1 -1.51 14.90 9.32
C MET A 1 -1.97 13.47 9.09
N LYS A 2 -2.44 13.16 7.88
CA LYS A 2 -2.81 11.82 7.41
C LYS A 2 -1.62 11.19 6.70
N ILE A 3 -1.17 10.03 7.17
CA ILE A 3 -0.01 9.33 6.61
C ILE A 3 -0.48 7.98 6.08
N LEU A 4 -0.16 7.69 4.81
CA LEU A 4 -0.41 6.39 4.19
C LEU A 4 0.91 5.63 4.03
N PHE A 5 1.00 4.47 4.66
CA PHE A 5 2.05 3.48 4.41
C PHE A 5 1.55 2.36 3.50
N LEU A 6 2.35 1.96 2.51
CA LEU A 6 2.06 0.82 1.63
C LEU A 6 3.20 -0.21 1.63
N HIS A 7 2.89 -1.43 2.08
CA HIS A 7 3.82 -2.55 2.04
C HIS A 7 3.05 -3.88 1.92
N ASP A 8 3.48 -4.79 1.05
CA ASP A 8 2.74 -6.04 0.79
C ASP A 8 2.60 -6.90 2.06
N ASN A 9 3.62 -6.86 2.94
CA ASN A 9 3.58 -7.45 4.27
C ASN A 9 3.32 -6.41 5.38
N PHE A 10 2.56 -6.79 6.40
CA PHE A 10 2.38 -6.04 7.64
C PHE A 10 3.00 -6.81 8.81
N PRO A 11 3.62 -6.19 9.84
CA PRO A 11 3.85 -4.75 10.01
C PRO A 11 5.06 -4.22 9.24
N ALA A 12 5.95 -5.11 8.78
CA ALA A 12 7.18 -4.78 8.04
C ALA A 12 7.97 -3.60 8.66
N GLN A 13 8.69 -2.81 7.86
CA GLN A 13 9.51 -1.70 8.35
C GLN A 13 8.67 -0.50 8.78
N PHE A 14 7.43 -0.37 8.27
CA PHE A 14 6.60 0.80 8.52
C PHE A 14 5.73 0.68 9.78
N GLY A 15 5.46 -0.52 10.29
CA GLY A 15 4.58 -0.69 11.45
C GLY A 15 5.06 0.02 12.71
N PRO A 16 6.30 -0.22 13.19
CA PRO A 16 6.80 0.48 14.38
C PRO A 16 6.82 2.01 14.22
N ILE A 17 7.19 2.51 13.04
CA ILE A 17 7.20 3.94 12.71
C ILE A 17 5.76 4.48 12.71
N GLY A 18 4.83 3.77 12.09
CA GLY A 18 3.42 4.13 12.03
C GLY A 18 2.79 4.16 13.41
N GLU A 19 3.05 3.19 14.28
CA GLU A 19 2.55 3.16 15.65
C GLU A 19 3.11 4.32 16.49
N TYR A 20 4.38 4.64 16.33
CA TYR A 20 4.97 5.83 16.96
C TYR A 20 4.27 7.11 16.49
N LEU A 21 4.08 7.28 15.18
CA LEU A 21 3.40 8.44 14.60
C LEU A 21 1.94 8.54 15.07
N ALA A 22 1.21 7.42 15.11
CA ALA A 22 -0.15 7.38 15.63
C ALA A 22 -0.22 7.83 17.10
N LYS A 23 0.69 7.35 17.95
CA LYS A 23 0.80 7.76 19.36
C LYS A 23 1.11 9.26 19.53
N THR A 24 1.74 9.89 18.54
CA THR A 24 2.02 11.34 18.55
C THR A 24 0.86 12.17 17.99
N GLY A 25 -0.29 11.56 17.68
CA GLY A 25 -1.54 12.26 17.29
C GLY A 25 -1.79 12.30 15.77
N TRP A 26 -1.07 11.51 14.98
CA TRP A 26 -1.23 11.47 13.53
C TRP A 26 -2.24 10.41 13.10
N ASP A 27 -2.96 10.65 12.01
CA ASP A 27 -3.90 9.68 11.44
C ASP A 27 -3.13 8.77 10.47
N VAL A 28 -2.79 7.56 10.93
CA VAL A 28 -1.93 6.64 10.19
C VAL A 28 -2.75 5.49 9.61
N THR A 29 -2.66 5.33 8.29
CA THR A 29 -3.26 4.23 7.54
C THR A 29 -2.17 3.34 6.95
N PHE A 30 -2.36 2.03 7.00
CA PHE A 30 -1.47 1.03 6.42
C PHE A 30 -2.23 0.16 5.42
N GLY A 31 -1.80 0.16 4.16
CA GLY A 31 -2.27 -0.78 3.14
C GLY A 31 -1.34 -1.98 3.01
N THR A 32 -1.91 -3.20 2.99
CA THR A 32 -1.12 -4.44 2.91
C THR A 32 -1.81 -5.58 2.16
N GLN A 33 -1.06 -6.56 1.63
CA GLN A 33 -1.63 -7.80 1.10
C GLN A 33 -1.84 -8.88 2.19
N ARG A 34 -1.21 -8.71 3.37
CA ARG A 34 -1.34 -9.66 4.48
C ARG A 34 -2.77 -9.73 5.00
N ALA A 35 -3.47 -10.81 4.67
CA ALA A 35 -4.82 -11.07 5.15
C ALA A 35 -4.85 -11.12 6.69
N GLY A 36 -5.89 -10.54 7.29
CA GLY A 36 -6.08 -10.50 8.75
C GLY A 36 -5.10 -9.57 9.47
N ALA A 37 -4.33 -8.74 8.76
CA ALA A 37 -3.53 -7.71 9.38
C ALA A 37 -4.42 -6.69 10.10
N ALA A 38 -4.10 -6.41 11.36
CA ALA A 38 -4.81 -5.46 12.19
C ALA A 38 -3.83 -4.76 13.13
N SER A 39 -4.18 -3.55 13.54
CA SER A 39 -3.47 -2.80 14.57
C SER A 39 -4.48 -2.09 15.46
N PRO A 40 -4.23 -2.00 16.78
CA PRO A 40 -5.05 -1.18 17.66
C PRO A 40 -4.82 0.33 17.45
N LEU A 41 -3.73 0.73 16.76
CA LEU A 41 -3.33 2.14 16.61
C LEU A 41 -3.44 2.65 15.18
N LEU A 42 -3.45 1.76 14.18
CA LEU A 42 -3.44 2.12 12.77
C LEU A 42 -4.73 1.67 12.09
N LYS A 43 -5.22 2.46 11.13
CA LYS A 43 -6.24 1.98 10.19
C LYS A 43 -5.54 1.04 9.21
N VAL A 44 -6.03 -0.19 9.07
CA VAL A 44 -5.44 -1.17 8.15
C VAL A 44 -6.44 -1.51 7.07
N PHE A 45 -6.00 -1.49 5.81
CA PHE A 45 -6.79 -2.01 4.69
C PHE A 45 -5.99 -3.03 3.90
N ASN A 46 -6.70 -3.94 3.24
CA ASN A 46 -6.10 -4.92 2.37
C ASN A 46 -6.27 -4.57 0.89
N TYR A 47 -5.27 -4.89 0.09
CA TYR A 47 -5.37 -4.95 -1.38
C TYR A 47 -4.93 -6.33 -1.85
N LYS A 48 -5.51 -6.79 -2.97
CA LYS A 48 -5.23 -8.11 -3.53
C LYS A 48 -4.94 -8.01 -5.03
N PRO A 49 -3.81 -8.55 -5.50
CA PRO A 49 -3.54 -8.75 -6.93
C PRO A 49 -4.72 -9.42 -7.64
N HIS A 50 -5.07 -8.92 -8.81
CA HIS A 50 -6.17 -9.46 -9.61
C HIS A 50 -5.76 -10.68 -10.45
N ARG A 51 -4.45 -10.91 -10.58
CA ARG A 51 -3.85 -12.04 -11.30
C ARG A 51 -2.44 -12.27 -10.77
N GLU A 52 -1.89 -13.42 -11.10
CA GLU A 52 -0.45 -13.70 -10.96
C GLU A 52 0.32 -13.20 -12.20
N ASN A 53 1.65 -13.28 -12.12
CA ASN A 53 2.52 -13.05 -13.27
C ASN A 53 2.14 -13.96 -14.46
N THR A 54 2.41 -13.47 -15.67
CA THR A 54 2.16 -14.23 -16.90
C THR A 54 3.05 -15.47 -16.92
N LYS A 55 2.46 -16.63 -17.21
CA LYS A 55 3.22 -17.88 -17.36
C LYS A 55 4.22 -17.74 -18.51
N GLY A 56 5.50 -17.95 -18.22
CA GLY A 56 6.57 -17.82 -19.22
C GLY A 56 7.06 -16.38 -19.46
N VAL A 57 6.66 -15.41 -18.63
CA VAL A 57 7.24 -14.06 -18.66
C VAL A 57 8.77 -14.14 -18.55
N HIS A 58 9.48 -13.30 -19.30
CA HIS A 58 10.94 -13.23 -19.23
C HIS A 58 11.40 -13.00 -17.78
N PRO A 59 12.38 -13.74 -17.23
CA PRO A 59 12.77 -13.63 -15.83
C PRO A 59 13.11 -12.21 -15.37
N TYR A 60 13.76 -11.42 -16.22
CA TYR A 60 14.08 -10.02 -15.92
C TYR A 60 12.86 -9.07 -15.98
N ALA A 61 11.78 -9.46 -16.68
CA ALA A 61 10.53 -8.71 -16.69
C ALA A 61 9.57 -9.14 -15.57
N ALA A 62 9.75 -10.33 -14.99
CA ALA A 62 8.86 -10.89 -13.98
C ALA A 62 8.70 -9.98 -12.75
N THR A 63 9.78 -9.38 -12.27
CA THR A 63 9.73 -8.47 -11.12
C THR A 63 8.91 -7.21 -11.43
N PHE A 64 9.09 -6.65 -12.63
CA PHE A 64 8.33 -5.48 -13.05
C PHE A 64 6.85 -5.80 -13.26
N GLU A 65 6.52 -6.94 -13.88
CA GLU A 65 5.14 -7.37 -14.05
C GLU A 65 4.45 -7.53 -12.69
N ARG A 66 5.11 -8.19 -11.74
CA ARG A 66 4.59 -8.34 -10.38
C ARG A 66 4.34 -6.99 -9.72
N ALA A 67 5.29 -6.06 -9.84
CA ALA A 67 5.16 -4.73 -9.29
C ALA A 67 4.00 -3.94 -9.91
N ALA A 68 3.81 -4.02 -11.23
CA ALA A 68 2.68 -3.39 -11.91
C ALA A 68 1.33 -3.96 -11.45
N ILE A 69 1.23 -5.30 -11.31
CA ILE A 69 0.02 -5.96 -10.82
C ILE A 69 -0.29 -5.54 -9.37
N ASN A 70 0.71 -5.52 -8.49
CA ASN A 70 0.57 -5.10 -7.09
C ASN A 70 0.17 -3.62 -7.01
N GLY A 71 0.81 -2.76 -7.81
CA GLY A 71 0.47 -1.35 -7.91
C GLY A 71 -0.99 -1.13 -8.31
N GLN A 72 -1.48 -1.87 -9.31
CA GLN A 72 -2.89 -1.80 -9.73
C GLN A 72 -3.85 -2.22 -8.60
N ALA A 73 -3.49 -3.26 -7.83
CA ALA A 73 -4.29 -3.69 -6.69
C ALA A 73 -4.38 -2.60 -5.62
N ALA A 74 -3.25 -2.02 -5.23
CA ALA A 74 -3.21 -0.93 -4.25
C ALA A 74 -3.96 0.32 -4.76
N ALA A 75 -3.73 0.72 -6.00
CA ALA A 75 -4.36 1.89 -6.61
C ALA A 75 -5.89 1.80 -6.65
N ARG A 76 -6.45 0.62 -6.97
CA ARG A 76 -7.91 0.41 -6.96
C ARG A 76 -8.53 0.67 -5.58
N VAL A 77 -7.92 0.15 -4.52
CA VAL A 77 -8.42 0.42 -3.16
C VAL A 77 -8.22 1.89 -2.77
N CYS A 78 -7.09 2.48 -3.15
CA CYS A 78 -6.81 3.90 -2.92
C CYS A 78 -7.82 4.83 -3.62
N LEU A 79 -8.27 4.47 -4.84
CA LEU A 79 -9.34 5.19 -5.54
C LEU A 79 -10.67 5.13 -4.79
N GLU A 80 -11.02 3.97 -4.22
CA GLU A 80 -12.23 3.86 -3.39
C GLU A 80 -12.11 4.67 -2.09
N LEU A 81 -10.95 4.66 -1.44
CA LEU A 81 -10.68 5.52 -0.28
C LEU A 81 -10.79 7.01 -0.64
N LYS A 82 -10.27 7.41 -1.81
CA LYS A 82 -10.40 8.78 -2.32
C LYS A 82 -11.86 9.18 -2.52
N LYS A 83 -12.69 8.30 -3.10
CA LYS A 83 -14.14 8.54 -3.24
C LYS A 83 -14.84 8.71 -1.89
N GLN A 84 -14.34 8.05 -0.84
CA GLN A 84 -14.82 8.19 0.54
C GLN A 84 -14.26 9.43 1.26
N GLY A 85 -13.52 10.30 0.56
CA GLY A 85 -12.96 11.54 1.11
C GLY A 85 -11.61 11.38 1.82
N TYR A 86 -10.95 10.23 1.70
CA TYR A 86 -9.58 10.06 2.19
C TYR A 86 -8.56 10.72 1.25
N ALA A 87 -7.70 11.55 1.83
CA ALA A 87 -6.60 12.22 1.14
C ALA A 87 -5.40 12.27 2.11
N PRO A 88 -4.36 11.46 1.90
CA PRO A 88 -3.15 11.49 2.73
C PRO A 88 -2.31 12.72 2.42
N ASP A 89 -1.71 13.32 3.45
CA ASP A 89 -0.74 14.41 3.32
C ASP A 89 0.66 13.88 2.95
N VAL A 90 0.98 12.68 3.46
CA VAL A 90 2.24 11.98 3.18
C VAL A 90 1.93 10.56 2.77
N MET A 91 2.55 10.12 1.68
CA MET A 91 2.47 8.74 1.22
C MET A 91 3.87 8.13 1.18
N MET A 92 4.03 6.96 1.79
CA MET A 92 5.29 6.22 1.81
C MET A 92 5.03 4.76 1.44
N ALA A 93 5.82 4.25 0.49
CA ALA A 93 5.66 2.89 -0.01
C ALA A 93 7.00 2.17 -0.06
N HIS A 94 6.96 0.85 0.11
CA HIS A 94 8.13 0.03 -0.12
C HIS A 94 8.54 0.09 -1.60
N SER A 95 9.81 0.36 -1.86
CA SER A 95 10.34 0.41 -3.21
C SER A 95 10.45 -0.98 -3.83
N GLY A 96 10.33 -1.05 -5.15
CA GLY A 96 10.59 -2.27 -5.92
C GLY A 96 9.47 -3.32 -5.97
N TRP A 97 8.46 -3.26 -5.10
CA TRP A 97 7.33 -4.23 -5.10
C TRP A 97 6.05 -3.68 -5.70
N GLY A 98 6.04 -2.38 -6.03
CA GLY A 98 4.99 -1.74 -6.80
C GLY A 98 3.77 -1.13 -6.08
N PRO A 99 3.45 -1.36 -4.79
CA PRO A 99 2.19 -0.83 -4.24
C PRO A 99 2.15 0.71 -4.24
N GLY A 100 3.31 1.38 -4.25
CA GLY A 100 3.41 2.84 -4.41
C GLY A 100 3.39 3.38 -5.84
N MET A 101 3.39 2.52 -6.87
CA MET A 101 3.70 2.90 -8.26
C MET A 101 2.76 3.96 -8.84
N TYR A 102 1.47 3.92 -8.47
CA TYR A 102 0.43 4.79 -9.04
C TYR A 102 -0.15 5.77 -8.02
N LEU A 103 0.51 5.97 -6.88
CA LEU A 103 -0.03 6.83 -5.83
C LEU A 103 -0.25 8.27 -6.29
N LYS A 104 0.63 8.80 -7.15
CA LYS A 104 0.49 10.15 -7.72
C LYS A 104 -0.64 10.27 -8.75
N ASP A 105 -0.99 9.16 -9.41
CA ASP A 105 -2.16 9.13 -10.29
C ASP A 105 -3.46 9.17 -9.46
N VAL A 106 -3.43 8.62 -8.23
CA VAL A 106 -4.56 8.69 -7.29
C VAL A 106 -4.61 10.05 -6.59
N TRP A 107 -3.51 10.51 -6.00
CA TRP A 107 -3.39 11.78 -5.27
C TRP A 107 -2.19 12.57 -5.81
N PRO A 108 -2.43 13.57 -6.69
CA PRO A 108 -1.36 14.35 -7.32
C PRO A 108 -0.66 15.30 -6.36
#